data_AF-A0A087NE99-F1
#
_entry.id   AF-A0A087NE99-F1
#
_cell.length_a   1.000
_cell.length_b   1.000
_cell.length_c   1.000
_cell.angle_alpha   90.00
_cell.angle_beta   90.00
_cell.angle_gamma   90.00
#
_symmetry.space_group_name_H-M   'P 1'
#
loop_
_entity.id
_entity.type
_entity.pdbx_description
1 polymer ?
#
loop_
_entity_poly.entity_id
_entity_poly.type
_entity_poly.pdbx_seq_one_letter_code
_entity_poly.pdbx_strand_id
1 'polypeptide(L)'
;MIDLTAFLALVLDAAVGWPQPLYRRIGHPVGIFARIIAARERRWNVPSRSDGQRRMAGAVTVLILLGMAGGAGWMLQSLLVAIAGPWAWPLIAVLAWPGLAQRSLYDHVRPVADALERQDLPAARAAVGMIVGRDTTALDEAGVTRAAIESLAESFCDGVVAPLFWLLVLGLPGIWAYKAINTADSRFGTARSNGAPMVGLRPAPTMR
;
A
#
# COMPACT_ATOMS: atom_id res chain seq x y z
N MET A 1 -7.36 6.23 -23.84
CA MET A 1 -7.68 4.90 -23.26
C MET A 1 -7.10 4.70 -21.88
N ILE A 2 -6.05 5.44 -21.47
CA ILE A 2 -5.54 5.34 -20.09
C ILE A 2 -6.62 5.67 -19.04
N ASP A 3 -7.57 6.54 -19.37
CA ASP A 3 -8.71 6.88 -18.52
C ASP A 3 -9.64 5.66 -18.30
N LEU A 4 -9.89 4.87 -19.35
CA LEU A 4 -10.66 3.62 -19.27
C LEU A 4 -9.91 2.54 -18.48
N THR A 5 -8.59 2.45 -18.67
CA THR A 5 -7.72 1.56 -17.87
C THR A 5 -7.83 1.89 -16.39
N ALA A 6 -7.67 3.17 -16.04
CA ALA A 6 -7.71 3.65 -14.67
C ALA A 6 -9.09 3.43 -14.04
N PHE A 7 -10.16 3.75 -14.79
CA PHE A 7 -11.53 3.50 -14.35
C PHE A 7 -11.79 2.01 -14.10
N LEU A 8 -11.39 1.13 -15.02
CA LEU A 8 -11.56 -0.31 -14.84
C LEU A 8 -10.77 -0.83 -13.63
N ALA A 9 -9.53 -0.36 -13.44
CA ALA A 9 -8.73 -0.74 -12.27
C ALA A 9 -9.39 -0.32 -10.95
N LEU A 10 -10.00 0.88 -10.89
CA LEU A 10 -10.79 1.34 -9.73
C LEU A 10 -12.02 0.48 -9.49
N VAL A 11 -12.78 0.15 -10.54
CA VAL A 11 -13.97 -0.70 -10.43
C VAL A 11 -13.60 -2.10 -9.95
N LEU A 12 -12.53 -2.68 -10.50
CA LEU A 12 -12.01 -3.98 -10.05
C LEU A 12 -11.64 -3.94 -8.57
N ASP A 13 -11.03 -2.86 -8.11
CA ASP A 13 -10.66 -2.73 -6.70
C ASP A 13 -11.86 -2.59 -5.79
N ALA A 14 -12.76 -1.67 -6.11
CA ALA A 14 -13.97 -1.46 -5.33
C ALA A 14 -14.82 -2.74 -5.22
N ALA A 15 -14.92 -3.52 -6.30
CA ALA A 15 -15.76 -4.70 -6.37
C ALA A 15 -15.12 -5.93 -5.71
N VAL A 16 -13.84 -6.17 -5.94
CA VAL A 16 -13.19 -7.44 -5.57
C VAL A 16 -12.16 -7.26 -4.46
N GLY A 17 -11.40 -6.15 -4.47
CA GLY A 17 -10.18 -6.00 -3.69
C GLY A 17 -9.17 -7.14 -3.94
N TRP A 18 -8.02 -7.15 -3.26
CA TRP A 18 -7.10 -8.28 -3.46
C TRP A 18 -7.67 -9.60 -2.90
N PRO A 19 -8.00 -10.61 -3.73
CA PRO A 19 -8.78 -11.76 -3.28
C PRO A 19 -8.00 -12.63 -2.27
N GLN A 20 -8.65 -13.01 -1.17
CA GLN A 20 -8.04 -13.88 -0.14
C GLN A 20 -7.48 -15.20 -0.69
N PRO A 21 -8.15 -15.93 -1.61
CA PRO A 21 -7.57 -17.14 -2.21
C PRO A 21 -6.27 -16.86 -2.98
N LEU A 22 -6.17 -15.69 -3.63
CA LEU A 22 -4.98 -15.28 -4.37
C LEU A 22 -3.85 -14.89 -3.41
N TYR A 23 -4.18 -14.14 -2.36
CA TYR A 23 -3.24 -13.81 -1.28
C TYR A 23 -2.61 -15.07 -0.66
N ARG A 24 -3.40 -16.12 -0.39
CA ARG A 24 -2.88 -17.37 0.19
C ARG A 24 -1.96 -18.14 -0.76
N ARG A 25 -2.16 -18.02 -2.07
CA ARG A 25 -1.37 -18.76 -3.08
C ARG A 25 -0.07 -18.05 -3.46
N ILE A 26 -0.13 -16.74 -3.69
CA ILE A 26 1.00 -15.98 -4.27
C ILE A 26 1.40 -14.76 -3.43
N GLY A 27 0.70 -14.47 -2.33
CA GLY A 27 0.84 -13.23 -1.57
C GLY A 27 0.23 -12.03 -2.30
N HIS A 28 0.48 -10.83 -1.79
CA HIS A 28 0.17 -9.58 -2.49
C HIS A 28 1.39 -9.12 -3.31
N PRO A 29 1.24 -8.61 -4.54
CA PRO A 29 2.37 -8.20 -5.38
C PRO A 29 3.28 -7.18 -4.70
N VAL A 30 2.68 -6.19 -4.02
CA VAL A 30 3.40 -5.18 -3.21
C VAL A 30 4.28 -5.82 -2.12
N GLY A 31 3.94 -7.01 -1.63
CA GLY A 31 4.74 -7.76 -0.65
C GLY A 31 6.11 -8.20 -1.17
N ILE A 32 6.33 -8.22 -2.49
CA ILE A 32 7.65 -8.45 -3.09
C ILE A 32 8.60 -7.32 -2.70
N PHE A 33 8.15 -6.05 -2.76
CA PHE A 33 8.97 -4.90 -2.40
C PHE A 33 9.42 -4.96 -0.93
N ALA A 34 8.49 -5.29 -0.03
CA ALA A 34 8.80 -5.45 1.39
C ALA A 34 9.87 -6.53 1.65
N ARG A 35 9.84 -7.64 0.90
CA ARG A 35 10.86 -8.71 1.00
C ARG A 35 12.22 -8.25 0.49
N ILE A 36 12.26 -7.51 -0.62
CA ILE A 36 13.51 -6.94 -1.16
C ILE A 36 14.11 -5.96 -0.15
N ILE A 37 13.30 -5.06 0.42
CA ILE A 37 13.72 -4.09 1.44
C ILE A 37 14.29 -4.82 2.65
N ALA A 38 13.56 -5.79 3.21
CA ALA A 38 14.01 -6.54 4.38
C ALA A 38 15.31 -7.32 4.13
N ALA A 39 15.48 -7.93 2.95
CA ALA A 39 16.70 -8.63 2.59
C ALA A 39 17.91 -7.68 2.48
N ARG A 40 17.71 -6.48 1.92
CA ARG A 40 18.75 -5.45 1.82
C ARG A 40 19.07 -4.83 3.17
N GLU A 41 18.07 -4.56 4.00
CA GLU A 41 18.24 -4.05 5.34
C GLU A 41 19.10 -4.99 6.20
N ARG A 42 18.79 -6.30 6.22
CA ARG A 42 19.58 -7.29 6.96
C ARG A 42 21.04 -7.33 6.53
N ARG A 43 21.31 -7.10 5.24
CA ARG A 43 22.67 -7.16 4.69
C ARG A 43 23.43 -5.86 4.87
N TRP A 44 22.74 -4.72 4.89
CA TRP A 44 23.38 -3.41 4.76
C TRP A 44 23.18 -2.45 5.93
N ASN A 45 22.15 -2.65 6.76
CA ASN A 45 21.87 -1.86 7.97
C ASN A 45 22.51 -2.52 9.20
N VAL A 46 23.84 -2.72 9.15
CA VAL A 46 24.62 -3.26 10.27
C VAL A 46 25.17 -2.13 11.14
N PRO A 47 25.19 -2.26 12.49
CA PRO A 47 25.67 -1.21 13.40
C PRO A 47 27.14 -0.80 13.18
N SER A 48 27.92 -1.67 12.54
CA SER A 48 29.34 -1.44 12.24
C SER A 48 29.60 -0.47 11.09
N ARG A 49 28.57 0.03 10.39
CA ARG A 49 28.70 0.97 9.26
C ARG A 49 28.41 2.39 9.67
N SER A 50 29.13 3.33 9.06
CA SER A 50 28.90 4.76 9.28
C SER A 50 27.54 5.20 8.74
N ASP A 51 27.01 6.30 9.29
CA ASP A 51 25.71 6.85 8.86
C ASP A 51 25.68 7.19 7.38
N GLY A 52 26.80 7.65 6.80
CA GLY A 52 26.92 7.90 5.36
C GLY A 52 26.75 6.62 4.52
N GLN A 53 27.36 5.51 4.95
CA GLN A 53 27.22 4.21 4.27
C GLN A 53 25.79 3.67 4.37
N ARG A 54 25.13 3.85 5.52
CA ARG A 54 23.73 3.45 5.71
C ARG A 54 22.77 4.25 4.83
N ARG A 55 22.98 5.58 4.70
CA ARG A 55 22.23 6.44 3.79
C ARG A 55 22.41 6.04 2.32
N MET A 56 23.64 5.79 1.90
CA MET A 56 23.93 5.33 0.54
C MET A 56 23.27 3.99 0.24
N ALA A 57 23.33 3.03 1.17
CA ALA A 57 22.66 1.74 1.04
C ALA A 57 21.13 1.89 0.89
N GLY A 58 20.51 2.82 1.63
CA GLY A 58 19.11 3.19 1.47
C GLY A 58 18.80 3.73 0.07
N ALA A 59 19.59 4.70 -0.40
CA ALA A 59 19.43 5.29 -1.74
C ALA A 59 19.57 4.23 -2.86
N VAL A 60 20.59 3.36 -2.77
CA VAL A 60 20.78 2.25 -3.71
C VAL A 60 19.59 1.29 -3.68
N THR A 61 19.03 1.01 -2.50
CA THR A 61 17.84 0.14 -2.38
C THR A 61 16.64 0.75 -3.08
N VAL A 62 16.40 2.05 -2.92
CA VAL A 62 15.32 2.77 -3.61
C VAL A 62 15.53 2.76 -5.13
N LEU A 63 16.75 3.01 -5.61
CA LEU A 63 17.07 2.94 -7.05
C LEU A 63 16.85 1.54 -7.63
N ILE A 64 17.23 0.49 -6.91
CA ILE A 64 16.96 -0.90 -7.32
C ILE A 64 15.46 -1.15 -7.41
N LEU A 65 14.70 -0.73 -6.40
CA LEU A 65 13.24 -0.89 -6.38
C LEU A 65 12.58 -0.16 -7.56
N LEU A 66 12.99 1.08 -7.84
CA LEU A 66 12.50 1.87 -8.97
C LEU A 66 12.83 1.21 -10.31
N GLY A 67 14.08 0.79 -10.50
CA GLY A 67 14.50 0.10 -11.72
C GLY A 67 13.75 -1.21 -11.93
N MET A 68 13.57 -2.00 -10.87
CA MET A 68 12.84 -3.27 -10.96
C MET A 68 11.33 -3.07 -11.17
N ALA A 69 10.68 -2.24 -10.36
CA ALA A 69 9.23 -2.04 -10.41
C ALA A 69 8.80 -1.26 -11.66
N GLY A 70 9.45 -0.11 -11.90
CA GLY A 70 9.20 0.72 -13.07
C GLY A 70 9.61 0.03 -14.36
N GLY A 71 10.78 -0.63 -14.37
CA GLY A 71 11.27 -1.38 -15.53
C GLY A 71 10.40 -2.60 -15.87
N ALA A 72 9.99 -3.39 -14.87
CA ALA A 72 9.05 -4.49 -15.09
C ALA A 72 7.69 -3.98 -15.57
N GLY A 73 7.18 -2.89 -15.00
CA GLY A 73 5.95 -2.24 -15.44
C GLY A 73 6.03 -1.78 -16.89
N TRP A 74 7.12 -1.13 -17.28
CA TRP A 74 7.39 -0.71 -18.66
C TRP A 74 7.41 -1.91 -19.60
N MET A 75 8.19 -2.93 -19.27
CA MET A 75 8.37 -4.11 -20.11
C MET A 75 7.04 -4.82 -20.33
N LEU A 76 6.26 -5.05 -19.27
CA LEU A 76 4.94 -5.69 -19.36
C LEU A 76 3.96 -4.86 -20.18
N GLN A 77 3.89 -3.54 -19.93
CA GLN A 77 3.02 -2.66 -20.71
C GLN A 77 3.39 -2.66 -22.20
N SER A 78 4.68 -2.54 -22.50
CA SER A 78 5.18 -2.51 -23.88
C SER A 78 4.88 -3.82 -24.61
N LEU A 79 5.05 -4.96 -23.93
CA LEU A 79 4.72 -6.27 -24.47
C LEU A 79 3.22 -6.43 -24.75
N LEU A 80 2.35 -6.00 -23.82
CA LEU A 80 0.91 -6.06 -24.01
C LEU A 80 0.45 -5.17 -25.18
N VAL A 81 1.01 -3.97 -25.30
CA VAL A 81 0.73 -3.08 -26.43
C VAL A 81 1.25 -3.67 -27.74
N ALA A 82 2.41 -4.32 -27.75
CA ALA A 82 2.94 -4.97 -28.95
C ALA A 82 2.06 -6.15 -29.42
N ILE A 83 1.48 -6.93 -28.50
CA ILE A 83 0.67 -8.11 -28.81
C ILE A 83 -0.78 -7.74 -29.14
N ALA A 84 -1.41 -6.90 -28.32
CA ALA A 84 -2.85 -6.61 -28.39
C ALA A 84 -3.17 -5.22 -28.97
N GLY A 85 -2.15 -4.39 -29.22
CA GLY A 85 -2.32 -3.05 -29.80
C GLY A 85 -3.25 -2.18 -28.96
N PRO A 86 -4.25 -1.53 -29.58
CA PRO A 86 -5.24 -0.73 -28.86
C PRO A 86 -6.03 -1.51 -27.80
N TRP A 87 -6.16 -2.82 -27.92
CA TRP A 87 -6.96 -3.65 -27.00
C TRP A 87 -6.20 -4.09 -25.76
N ALA A 88 -4.96 -3.61 -25.54
CA ALA A 88 -4.16 -3.94 -24.37
C ALA A 88 -4.72 -3.36 -23.06
N TRP A 89 -5.55 -2.31 -23.13
CA TRP A 89 -5.99 -1.53 -21.97
C TRP A 89 -6.68 -2.33 -20.84
N PRO A 90 -7.52 -3.37 -21.08
CA PRO A 90 -8.12 -4.14 -20.00
C PRO A 90 -7.08 -4.98 -19.26
N LEU A 91 -6.11 -5.55 -19.98
CA LEU A 91 -5.02 -6.33 -19.38
C LEU A 91 -4.10 -5.43 -18.54
N ILE A 92 -3.82 -4.23 -19.03
CA ILE A 92 -3.11 -3.20 -18.27
C ILE A 92 -3.89 -2.86 -16.99
N ALA A 93 -5.21 -2.72 -17.05
CA ALA A 93 -6.04 -2.44 -15.88
C ALA A 93 -5.95 -3.57 -14.84
N VAL A 94 -6.01 -4.83 -15.28
CA VAL A 94 -5.85 -6.01 -14.40
C VAL A 94 -4.46 -6.03 -13.75
N LEU A 95 -3.41 -5.63 -14.45
CA LEU A 95 -2.06 -5.53 -13.89
C LEU A 95 -1.85 -4.30 -13.01
N ALA A 96 -2.62 -3.23 -13.20
CA ALA A 96 -2.56 -2.03 -12.35
C ALA A 96 -3.38 -2.19 -11.06
N TRP A 97 -4.48 -2.94 -11.15
CA TRP A 97 -5.48 -3.11 -10.10
C TRP A 97 -4.89 -3.41 -8.70
N PRO A 98 -3.92 -4.32 -8.52
CA PRO A 98 -3.37 -4.62 -7.20
C PRO A 98 -2.54 -3.47 -6.60
N GLY A 99 -2.27 -2.43 -7.39
CA GLY A 99 -1.69 -1.17 -6.92
C GLY A 99 -2.71 -0.21 -6.30
N LEU A 100 -4.00 -0.54 -6.28
CA LEU A 100 -5.04 0.25 -5.61
C LEU A 100 -5.50 -0.45 -4.33
N ALA A 101 -6.03 0.31 -3.36
CA ALA A 101 -6.39 -0.22 -2.04
C ALA A 101 -7.74 0.31 -1.51
N GLN A 102 -8.61 0.84 -2.36
CA GLN A 102 -9.93 1.38 -2.01
C GLN A 102 -10.77 0.40 -1.20
N ARG A 103 -10.90 -0.86 -1.64
CA ARG A 103 -11.72 -1.84 -0.90
C ARG A 103 -11.12 -2.15 0.47
N SER A 104 -9.81 -2.32 0.51
CA SER A 104 -9.10 -2.58 1.77
C SER A 104 -9.26 -1.43 2.75
N LEU A 105 -9.14 -0.17 2.30
CA LEU A 105 -9.39 1.02 3.10
C LEU A 105 -10.79 1.02 3.70
N TYR A 106 -11.80 0.75 2.88
CA TYR A 106 -13.19 0.67 3.32
C TYR A 106 -13.38 -0.40 4.40
N ASP A 107 -12.84 -1.60 4.18
CA ASP A 107 -12.97 -2.72 5.13
C ASP A 107 -12.30 -2.44 6.49
N HIS A 108 -11.28 -1.57 6.53
CA HIS A 108 -10.59 -1.20 7.78
C HIS A 108 -11.24 -0.04 8.54
N VAL A 109 -11.84 0.93 7.84
CA VAL A 109 -12.44 2.12 8.47
C VAL A 109 -13.91 1.90 8.83
N ARG A 110 -14.64 1.08 8.07
CA ARG A 110 -16.06 0.78 8.32
C ARG A 110 -16.34 0.31 9.76
N PRO A 111 -15.56 -0.59 10.38
CA PRO A 111 -15.82 -1.01 11.76
C PRO A 111 -15.78 0.13 12.79
N VAL A 112 -14.99 1.18 12.53
CA VAL A 112 -14.94 2.38 13.39
C VAL A 112 -16.23 3.17 13.24
N ALA A 113 -16.67 3.43 12.01
CA ALA A 113 -17.92 4.12 11.73
C ALA A 113 -19.12 3.37 12.32
N ASP A 114 -19.22 2.06 12.07
CA ASP A 114 -20.30 1.22 12.59
C ASP A 114 -20.34 1.22 14.14
N ALA A 115 -19.18 1.30 14.82
CA ALA A 115 -19.12 1.36 16.28
C ALA A 115 -19.54 2.74 16.83
N LEU A 116 -19.14 3.82 16.17
CA LEU A 116 -19.55 5.19 16.53
C LEU A 116 -21.06 5.39 16.34
N GLU A 117 -21.63 4.89 15.24
CA GLU A 117 -23.08 4.94 14.98
C GLU A 117 -23.90 4.21 16.06
N ARG A 118 -23.34 3.13 16.63
CA ARG A 118 -23.95 2.38 17.75
C ARG A 118 -23.65 3.00 19.13
N GLN A 119 -22.93 4.11 19.20
CA GLN A 119 -22.47 4.74 20.45
C GLN A 119 -21.62 3.80 21.32
N ASP A 120 -20.92 2.84 20.71
CA ASP A 120 -20.05 1.87 21.39
C ASP A 120 -18.61 2.35 21.36
N LEU A 121 -18.28 3.28 22.26
CA LEU A 121 -16.95 3.88 22.35
C LEU A 121 -15.82 2.85 22.62
N PRO A 122 -15.99 1.84 23.50
CA PRO A 122 -14.99 0.78 23.65
C PRO A 122 -14.70 0.02 22.35
N ALA A 123 -15.72 -0.36 21.58
CA ALA A 123 -15.53 -1.00 20.28
C ALA A 123 -14.88 -0.05 19.27
N ALA A 124 -15.27 1.23 19.27
CA ALA A 124 -14.70 2.23 18.38
C ALA A 124 -13.20 2.46 18.66
N ARG A 125 -12.79 2.50 19.94
CA ARG A 125 -11.38 2.58 20.37
C ARG A 125 -10.56 1.36 19.92
N ALA A 126 -11.13 0.17 20.06
CA ALA A 126 -10.49 -1.07 19.61
C ALA A 126 -10.32 -1.07 18.08
N ALA A 127 -11.37 -0.72 17.34
CA ALA A 127 -11.35 -0.66 15.89
C ALA A 127 -10.37 0.40 15.37
N VAL A 128 -10.39 1.62 15.91
CA VAL A 128 -9.46 2.69 15.46
C VAL A 128 -8.01 2.35 15.81
N GLY A 129 -7.77 1.64 16.91
CA GLY A 129 -6.45 1.12 17.29
C GLY A 129 -5.84 0.12 16.30
N MET A 130 -6.66 -0.44 15.40
CA MET A 130 -6.16 -1.32 14.33
C MET A 130 -5.66 -0.53 13.11
N ILE A 131 -6.03 0.74 12.96
CA ILE A 131 -5.67 1.61 11.83
C ILE A 131 -4.73 2.75 12.20
N VAL A 132 -4.58 3.08 13.49
CA VAL A 132 -3.63 4.08 13.98
C VAL A 132 -2.45 3.42 14.70
N GLY A 133 -1.28 4.07 14.65
CA GLY A 133 -0.06 3.59 15.32
C GLY A 133 0.14 4.09 16.76
N ARG A 134 -0.89 4.63 17.41
CA ARG A 134 -0.84 5.25 18.75
C ARG A 134 -1.79 4.57 19.73
N ASP A 135 -1.57 4.78 21.03
CA ASP A 135 -2.52 4.36 22.07
C ASP A 135 -3.87 5.08 21.88
N THR A 136 -4.95 4.30 21.91
CA THR A 136 -6.33 4.75 21.67
C THR A 136 -7.22 4.65 22.92
N THR A 137 -6.68 4.12 24.03
CA THR A 137 -7.46 3.82 25.25
C THR A 137 -8.11 5.05 25.87
N ALA A 138 -7.45 6.20 25.79
CA ALA A 138 -7.90 7.47 26.37
C ALA A 138 -8.72 8.35 25.41
N LEU A 139 -8.97 7.93 24.16
CA LEU A 139 -9.68 8.78 23.17
C LEU A 139 -11.17 8.86 23.48
N ASP A 140 -11.74 10.05 23.55
CA ASP A 140 -13.19 10.24 23.50
C ASP A 140 -13.74 10.03 22.08
N GLU A 141 -15.05 10.16 21.90
CA GLU A 141 -15.71 9.98 20.61
C GLU A 141 -15.13 10.90 19.51
N ALA A 142 -14.87 12.17 19.87
CA ALA A 142 -14.24 13.13 18.97
C ALA A 142 -12.80 12.72 18.62
N GLY A 143 -12.03 12.25 19.60
CA GLY A 143 -10.67 11.74 19.42
C GLY A 143 -10.61 10.51 18.52
N VAL A 144 -11.55 9.57 18.68
CA VAL A 144 -11.68 8.39 17.81
C VAL A 144 -12.02 8.81 16.38
N THR A 145 -13.02 9.68 16.22
CA THR A 145 -13.46 10.20 14.91
C THR A 145 -12.32 10.91 14.19
N ARG A 146 -11.61 11.80 14.89
CA ARG A 146 -10.46 12.51 14.35
C ARG A 146 -9.35 11.55 13.92
N ALA A 147 -9.00 10.59 14.77
CA ALA A 147 -7.97 9.60 14.46
C ALA A 147 -8.35 8.77 13.22
N ALA A 148 -9.61 8.37 13.10
CA ALA A 148 -10.11 7.64 11.94
C ALA A 148 -10.02 8.46 10.65
N ILE A 149 -10.43 9.73 10.68
CA ILE A 149 -10.39 10.62 9.50
C ILE A 149 -8.95 10.92 9.09
N GLU A 150 -8.06 11.23 10.05
CA GLU A 150 -6.64 11.47 9.79
C GLU A 150 -5.99 10.25 9.11
N SER A 151 -6.16 9.06 9.69
CA SER A 151 -5.61 7.83 9.14
C SER A 151 -6.25 7.41 7.81
N LEU A 152 -7.55 7.63 7.63
CA LEU A 152 -8.23 7.39 6.36
C LEU A 152 -7.69 8.32 5.27
N ALA A 153 -7.55 9.62 5.55
CA ALA A 153 -7.08 10.59 4.57
C ALA A 153 -5.66 10.31 4.10
N GLU A 154 -4.75 10.02 5.04
CA GLU A 154 -3.37 9.61 4.76
C GLU A 154 -3.35 8.34 3.90
N SER A 155 -4.06 7.29 4.34
CA SER A 155 -4.08 6.01 3.63
C SER A 155 -4.82 6.09 2.29
N PHE A 156 -5.78 6.99 2.11
CA PHE A 156 -6.46 7.23 0.84
C PHE A 156 -5.54 7.93 -0.16
N CYS A 157 -4.77 8.92 0.29
CA CYS A 157 -3.76 9.58 -0.52
C CYS A 157 -2.76 8.56 -1.07
N ASP A 158 -2.23 7.71 -0.19
CA ASP A 158 -1.17 6.74 -0.52
C ASP A 158 -1.68 5.44 -1.17
N GLY A 159 -2.91 5.09 -0.86
CA GLY A 159 -3.56 3.85 -1.27
C GLY A 159 -4.29 3.94 -2.60
N VAL A 160 -4.81 5.13 -2.94
CA VAL A 160 -5.69 5.35 -4.10
C VAL A 160 -5.25 6.53 -4.94
N VAL A 161 -5.16 7.73 -4.38
CA VAL A 161 -4.96 8.97 -5.17
C VAL A 161 -3.60 8.98 -5.87
N ALA A 162 -2.51 8.80 -5.13
CA ALA A 162 -1.17 8.83 -5.70
C ALA A 162 -0.90 7.65 -6.67
N PRO A 163 -1.27 6.39 -6.35
CA PRO A 163 -1.17 5.29 -7.32
C PRO A 163 -1.94 5.55 -8.62
N LEU A 164 -3.18 6.07 -8.52
CA LEU A 164 -4.02 6.41 -9.66
C LEU A 164 -3.42 7.54 -10.50
N PHE A 165 -2.91 8.59 -9.84
CA PHE A 165 -2.21 9.68 -10.51
C PHE A 165 -1.02 9.15 -11.33
N TRP A 166 -0.16 8.33 -10.73
CA TRP A 166 1.00 7.79 -11.43
C TRP A 166 0.63 6.76 -12.51
N LEU A 167 -0.49 6.05 -12.37
CA LEU A 167 -1.05 5.22 -13.43
C LEU A 167 -1.47 6.07 -14.64
N LEU A 168 -2.13 7.21 -14.41
CA LEU A 168 -2.57 8.11 -15.47
C LEU A 168 -1.39 8.77 -16.19
N VAL A 169 -0.34 9.16 -15.45
CA VAL A 169 0.82 9.85 -16.02
C VAL A 169 1.77 8.88 -16.74
N LEU A 170 2.08 7.72 -16.15
CA LEU A 170 3.13 6.83 -16.66
C LEU A 170 2.67 5.38 -16.93
N GLY A 171 1.40 5.03 -16.69
CA GLY A 171 0.90 3.67 -16.86
C GLY A 171 1.39 2.70 -15.77
N LEU A 172 1.58 1.43 -16.13
CA LEU A 172 2.16 0.40 -15.24
C LEU A 172 3.50 0.80 -14.62
N PRO A 173 4.46 1.40 -15.37
CA PRO A 173 5.69 1.90 -14.76
C PRO A 173 5.43 2.81 -13.56
N GLY A 174 4.49 3.75 -13.69
CA GLY A 174 4.22 4.76 -12.67
C GLY A 174 3.63 4.18 -11.39
N ILE A 175 2.52 3.45 -11.51
CA ILE A 175 1.83 2.88 -10.34
C ILE A 175 2.75 1.95 -9.55
N TRP A 176 3.54 1.12 -10.23
CA TRP A 176 4.44 0.17 -9.58
C TRP A 176 5.68 0.84 -8.99
N ALA A 177 6.26 1.84 -9.67
CA ALA A 177 7.34 2.65 -9.12
C ALA A 177 6.90 3.39 -7.84
N TYR A 178 5.71 4.02 -7.87
CA TYR A 178 5.15 4.70 -6.72
C TYR A 178 4.92 3.73 -5.55
N LYS A 179 4.28 2.57 -5.79
CA LYS A 179 4.08 1.57 -4.73
C LYS A 179 5.38 1.04 -4.15
N ALA A 180 6.42 0.91 -4.97
CA ALA A 180 7.73 0.50 -4.48
C ALA A 180 8.35 1.57 -3.57
N ILE A 181 8.27 2.85 -3.92
CA ILE A 181 8.73 3.97 -3.07
C ILE A 181 7.91 4.04 -1.78
N ASN A 182 6.59 4.03 -1.86
CA ASN A 182 5.71 4.11 -0.69
C ASN A 182 5.95 2.93 0.28
N THR A 183 6.20 1.72 -0.25
CA THR A 183 6.59 0.57 0.56
C THR A 183 7.97 0.76 1.23
N ALA A 184 8.90 1.46 0.57
CA ALA A 184 10.19 1.78 1.18
C ALA A 184 10.04 2.83 2.29
N ASP A 185 9.23 3.87 2.08
CA ASP A 185 9.04 4.96 3.04
C ASP A 185 8.40 4.47 4.34
N SER A 186 7.29 3.73 4.26
CA SER A 186 6.63 3.10 5.41
C SER A 186 7.59 2.22 6.26
N ARG A 187 8.56 1.55 5.64
CA ARG A 187 9.53 0.69 6.34
C ARG A 187 10.67 1.50 6.98
N PHE A 188 11.21 2.49 6.28
CA PHE A 188 12.27 3.33 6.83
C PHE A 188 11.76 4.31 7.89
N GLY A 189 10.51 4.78 7.78
CA GLY A 189 9.83 5.56 8.81
C GLY A 189 9.70 4.76 10.11
N THR A 190 9.23 3.51 10.02
CA THR A 190 9.11 2.62 11.19
C THR A 190 10.47 2.33 11.85
N ALA A 191 11.54 2.15 11.07
CA ALA A 191 12.88 1.89 11.61
C ALA A 191 13.49 3.10 12.34
N ARG A 192 13.01 4.32 12.09
CA ARG A 192 13.42 5.55 12.81
C ARG A 192 12.65 5.76 14.10
N SER A 193 11.40 5.29 14.18
CA SER A 193 10.58 5.31 15.38
C SER A 193 10.72 4.00 16.14
N ASN A 194 11.74 3.86 17.00
CA ASN A 194 11.79 2.75 17.95
C ASN A 194 10.51 2.75 18.82
N GLY A 195 9.55 1.87 18.51
CA GLY A 195 8.45 1.56 19.43
C GLY A 195 7.11 1.06 18.86
N ALA A 196 6.77 1.27 17.59
CA ALA A 196 5.46 0.81 17.09
C ALA A 196 5.46 0.49 15.58
N PRO A 197 4.98 -0.70 15.14
CA PRO A 197 4.79 -0.99 13.74
C PRO A 197 3.53 -0.28 13.22
N MET A 198 3.69 0.70 12.31
CA MET A 198 2.58 1.28 11.55
C MET A 198 2.23 0.39 10.34
N VAL A 199 0.98 -0.06 10.35
CA VAL A 199 0.07 -0.50 9.28
C VAL A 199 0.70 -0.72 7.89
N GLY A 200 1.48 -1.79 7.75
CA GLY A 200 1.25 -2.67 6.62
C GLY A 200 0.09 -3.56 7.02
N LEU A 201 -1.04 -3.49 6.32
CA LEU A 201 -2.22 -4.36 6.45
C LEU A 201 -1.86 -5.62 7.25
N ARG A 202 -2.09 -5.60 8.57
CA ARG A 202 -1.97 -6.82 9.33
C ARG A 202 -3.00 -7.75 8.68
N PRO A 203 -2.62 -8.96 8.22
CA PRO A 203 -3.65 -9.93 7.88
C PRO A 203 -4.57 -9.99 9.10
N ALA A 204 -5.86 -9.75 8.89
CA ALA A 204 -6.86 -9.84 9.94
C ALA A 204 -6.56 -11.12 10.76
N PRO A 205 -6.54 -11.05 12.10
CA PRO A 205 -6.36 -12.25 12.89
C PRO A 205 -7.41 -13.25 12.41
N THR A 206 -6.93 -14.40 11.95
CA THR A 206 -7.80 -15.53 11.65
C THR A 206 -8.59 -15.80 12.93
N MET A 207 -9.89 -15.51 12.93
CA MET A 207 -10.80 -16.12 13.87
C MET A 207 -10.69 -17.63 13.66
N ARG A 208 -10.01 -18.28 14.59
CA ARG A 208 -10.39 -19.60 15.07
C ARG A 208 -11.18 -19.38 16.34
#